data_AF-A0A2P5F7W7-F1
#
_entry.id   AF-A0A2P5F7W7-F1
#
_cell.length_a   1.000
_cell.length_b   1.000
_cell.length_c   1.000
_cell.angle_alpha   90.00
_cell.angle_beta   90.00
_cell.angle_gamma   90.00
#
_symmetry.space_group_name_H-M   'P 1'
#
loop_
_entity.id
_entity.type
_entity.pdbx_description
1 polymer ?
#
loop_
_entity_poly.entity_id
_entity_poly.type
_entity_poly.pdbx_seq_one_letter_code
_entity_poly.pdbx_strand_id
1 'polypeptide(L)'
;MLYIVGLGLGDERDITLRGLEAVKQCHKVYIEAYTSLLSFGISSDGLSTLEKLYGRPVILADREMVEEKADEILSAARVSDVAFLVVGDPFGATTHTDLVVRAKKLGIEVRVIHNASVMNAIGICGLQLYRYGETVSIPFFTQTWRPDSFYEKIQRNRNLGLHTLCLLDIRVKEPSLESLCRGKKQYEPPRYMTIKTAIEQLLEVEQAKGESVYNEDTECVGFARLGSEDQIIVAGTMCQLQLIDFGAPLHCLVITGKTHPVEEEMLDFYRIRRENL
;
A
#
# COMPACT_ATOMS: atom_id res chain seq x y z
N MET A 1 21.10 -1.02 -17.84
CA MET A 1 20.26 0.04 -17.23
C MET A 1 19.26 -0.59 -16.27
N LEU A 2 18.82 0.14 -15.23
CA LEU A 2 17.77 -0.32 -14.31
C LEU A 2 16.46 0.42 -14.62
N TYR A 3 15.43 -0.33 -15.00
CA TYR A 3 14.06 0.16 -15.11
C TYR A 3 13.32 -0.10 -13.82
N ILE A 4 12.66 0.91 -13.26
CA ILE A 4 11.73 0.74 -12.13
C ILE A 4 10.33 1.02 -12.66
N VAL A 5 9.48 -0.01 -12.66
CA VAL A 5 8.20 0.00 -13.39
C VAL A 5 7.05 -0.22 -12.42
N GLY A 6 6.16 0.75 -12.35
CA GLY A 6 4.90 0.61 -11.62
C GLY A 6 3.92 -0.30 -12.38
N LEU A 7 3.31 -1.23 -11.64
CA LEU A 7 2.34 -2.18 -12.18
C LEU A 7 0.89 -1.70 -12.06
N GLY A 8 0.63 -0.63 -11.32
CA GLY A 8 -0.74 -0.19 -11.02
C GLY A 8 -1.37 -1.02 -9.91
N LEU A 9 -2.70 -0.97 -9.75
CA LEU A 9 -3.37 -1.36 -8.50
C LEU A 9 -4.23 -2.63 -8.59
N GLY A 10 -4.81 -2.90 -9.76
CA GLY A 10 -5.65 -4.05 -10.04
C GLY A 10 -4.82 -5.25 -10.48
N ASP A 11 -4.81 -5.53 -11.79
CA ASP A 11 -4.26 -6.76 -12.38
C ASP A 11 -3.06 -6.51 -13.31
N GLU A 12 -2.56 -7.57 -13.96
CA GLU A 12 -1.39 -7.51 -14.85
C GLU A 12 -1.52 -6.51 -16.03
N ARG A 13 -2.73 -6.02 -16.30
CA ARG A 13 -3.06 -5.12 -17.41
C ARG A 13 -3.02 -3.65 -17.01
N ASP A 14 -2.97 -3.36 -15.72
CA ASP A 14 -2.79 -1.99 -15.23
C ASP A 14 -1.39 -1.44 -15.52
N ILE A 15 -0.44 -2.30 -15.90
CA ILE A 15 0.86 -1.85 -16.38
C ILE A 15 0.68 -0.93 -17.59
N THR A 16 1.36 0.22 -17.57
CA THR A 16 1.33 1.12 -18.73
C THR A 16 1.94 0.43 -19.96
N LEU A 17 1.51 0.83 -21.17
CA LEU A 17 2.12 0.33 -22.42
C LEU A 17 3.64 0.52 -22.43
N ARG A 18 4.12 1.67 -21.94
CA ARG A 18 5.55 1.97 -21.78
C ARG A 18 6.24 1.00 -20.81
N GLY A 19 5.58 0.65 -19.72
CA GLY A 19 6.05 -0.35 -18.76
C GLY A 19 6.19 -1.71 -19.42
N LEU A 20 5.14 -2.19 -20.08
CA LEU A 20 5.12 -3.47 -20.77
C LEU A 20 6.22 -3.59 -21.83
N GLU A 21 6.42 -2.55 -22.65
CA GLU A 21 7.49 -2.48 -23.63
C GLU A 21 8.87 -2.57 -23.00
N ALA A 22 9.11 -1.84 -21.90
CA ALA A 22 10.37 -1.90 -21.16
C ALA A 22 10.63 -3.30 -20.58
N VAL A 23 9.62 -3.92 -19.97
CA VAL A 23 9.73 -5.29 -19.42
C VAL A 23 10.10 -6.28 -20.52
N LYS A 24 9.45 -6.22 -21.68
CA LYS A 24 9.73 -7.11 -22.83
C LYS A 24 11.17 -6.99 -23.35
N GLN A 25 11.78 -5.81 -23.24
CA GLN A 25 13.15 -5.54 -23.69
C GLN A 25 14.20 -5.96 -22.66
N CYS A 26 13.87 -6.00 -21.37
CA CYS A 26 14.81 -6.32 -20.30
C CYS A 26 15.27 -7.79 -20.34
N HIS A 27 16.52 -8.02 -19.92
CA HIS A 27 17.14 -9.34 -19.83
C HIS A 27 16.69 -10.08 -18.56
N LYS A 28 16.54 -9.34 -17.45
CA LYS A 28 16.01 -9.87 -16.19
C LYS A 28 14.85 -9.00 -15.73
N VAL A 29 13.85 -9.66 -15.17
CA VAL A 29 12.66 -9.01 -14.62
C VAL A 29 12.51 -9.50 -13.18
N TYR A 30 12.57 -8.57 -12.24
CA TYR A 30 12.34 -8.81 -10.82
C TYR A 30 11.01 -8.20 -10.43
N ILE A 31 10.24 -8.84 -9.55
CA ILE A 31 9.03 -8.28 -8.96
C ILE A 31 9.15 -8.33 -7.45
N GLU A 32 8.86 -7.23 -6.77
CA GLU A 32 8.86 -7.23 -5.31
C GLU A 32 7.71 -8.06 -4.74
N ALA A 33 7.99 -8.83 -3.69
CA ALA A 33 7.07 -9.83 -3.17
C ALA A 33 6.37 -9.49 -1.85
N TYR A 34 6.60 -8.30 -1.30
CA TYR A 34 6.32 -8.02 0.12
C TYR A 34 5.50 -6.75 0.38
N THR A 35 5.22 -5.94 -0.64
CA THR A 35 4.48 -4.68 -0.49
C THR A 35 3.00 -4.82 -0.78
N SER A 36 2.58 -5.58 -1.82
CA SER A 36 1.16 -5.62 -2.25
C SER A 36 0.80 -6.75 -3.25
N LEU A 37 1.57 -7.84 -3.34
CA LEU A 37 1.38 -8.87 -4.38
C LEU A 37 0.00 -9.56 -4.42
N LEU A 38 -0.77 -9.51 -3.32
CA LEU A 38 -2.10 -10.12 -3.29
C LEU A 38 -3.08 -9.47 -4.27
N SER A 39 -2.92 -8.17 -4.59
CA SER A 39 -3.81 -7.49 -5.54
C SER A 39 -3.75 -8.11 -6.94
N PHE A 40 -2.61 -8.69 -7.32
CA PHE A 40 -2.43 -9.40 -8.59
C PHE A 40 -2.92 -10.85 -8.55
N GLY A 41 -3.68 -11.24 -7.52
CA GLY A 41 -4.33 -12.55 -7.44
C GLY A 41 -3.34 -13.71 -7.55
N ILE A 42 -2.13 -13.58 -6.99
CA ILE A 42 -1.08 -14.61 -7.07
C ILE A 42 -1.45 -15.83 -6.23
N SER A 43 -2.38 -16.61 -6.79
CA SER A 43 -2.55 -18.05 -6.60
C SER A 43 -1.40 -18.78 -7.29
N SER A 44 -1.37 -20.12 -7.22
CA SER A 44 -0.32 -20.95 -7.84
C SER A 44 -0.06 -20.64 -9.33
N ASP A 45 -0.99 -19.98 -10.03
CA ASP A 45 -0.89 -19.59 -11.45
C ASP A 45 -0.60 -18.09 -11.69
N GLY A 46 -0.51 -17.24 -10.66
CA GLY A 46 -0.45 -15.77 -10.84
C GLY A 46 0.87 -15.21 -11.37
N LEU A 47 1.99 -15.90 -11.17
CA LEU A 47 3.23 -15.60 -11.89
C LEU A 47 3.11 -15.99 -13.36
N SER A 48 2.47 -17.11 -13.67
CA SER A 48 2.37 -17.60 -15.04
C SER A 48 1.59 -16.66 -15.96
N THR A 49 0.58 -15.97 -15.42
CA THR A 49 -0.21 -14.98 -16.17
C THR A 49 0.62 -13.73 -16.48
N LEU A 50 1.34 -13.21 -15.49
CA LEU A 50 2.29 -12.10 -15.65
C LEU A 50 3.38 -12.47 -16.67
N GLU A 51 4.03 -13.62 -16.51
CA GLU A 51 5.08 -14.09 -17.42
C GLU A 51 4.58 -14.28 -18.85
N LYS A 52 3.36 -14.79 -19.02
CA LYS A 52 2.70 -14.96 -20.33
C LYS A 52 2.43 -13.62 -21.01
N LEU A 53 1.90 -12.64 -20.28
CA LEU A 53 1.62 -11.30 -20.84
C LEU A 53 2.93 -10.56 -21.16
N TYR A 54 3.90 -10.65 -20.26
CA TYR A 54 5.18 -9.94 -20.34
C TYR A 54 6.16 -10.62 -21.29
N GLY A 55 5.95 -11.90 -21.62
CA GLY A 55 6.84 -12.68 -22.48
C GLY A 55 8.24 -12.86 -21.88
N ARG A 56 8.36 -12.80 -20.55
CA ARG A 56 9.61 -12.87 -19.80
C ARG A 56 9.41 -13.62 -18.49
N PRO A 57 10.36 -14.49 -18.08
CA PRO A 57 10.37 -15.05 -16.73
C PRO A 57 10.49 -13.95 -15.67
N VAL A 58 9.77 -14.09 -14.57
CA VAL A 58 9.73 -13.11 -13.47
C VAL A 58 10.37 -13.70 -12.23
N ILE A 59 11.34 -12.98 -11.67
CA ILE A 59 12.09 -13.36 -10.47
C ILE A 59 11.44 -12.67 -9.26
N LEU A 60 10.94 -13.45 -8.30
CA LEU A 60 10.44 -12.90 -7.03
C LEU A 60 11.60 -12.34 -6.20
N ALA A 61 11.49 -11.07 -5.82
CA ALA A 61 12.41 -10.40 -4.90
C ALA A 61 11.71 -10.15 -3.56
N ASP A 62 12.14 -10.83 -2.50
CA ASP A 62 11.63 -10.59 -1.15
C ASP A 62 12.29 -9.36 -0.51
N ARG A 63 11.82 -8.99 0.69
CA ARG A 63 12.31 -7.80 1.40
C ARG A 63 13.81 -7.87 1.66
N GLU A 64 14.32 -9.06 2.01
CA GLU A 64 15.76 -9.26 2.23
C GLU A 64 16.56 -9.03 0.94
N MET A 65 16.08 -9.53 -0.20
CA MET A 65 16.71 -9.29 -1.49
C MET A 65 16.74 -7.80 -1.86
N VAL A 66 15.65 -7.06 -1.63
CA VAL A 66 15.56 -5.66 -2.06
C VAL A 66 16.23 -4.70 -1.08
N GLU A 67 16.06 -4.89 0.22
CA GLU A 67 16.57 -3.96 1.23
C GLU A 67 18.01 -4.31 1.61
N GLU A 68 18.33 -5.58 1.86
CA GLU A 68 19.65 -6.01 2.34
C GLU A 68 20.60 -6.46 1.22
N LYS A 69 20.10 -7.15 0.20
CA LYS A 69 20.93 -7.80 -0.85
C LYS A 69 20.69 -7.28 -2.26
N ALA A 70 20.38 -5.99 -2.41
CA ALA A 70 20.09 -5.41 -3.72
C ALA A 70 21.26 -5.49 -4.70
N ASP A 71 22.47 -5.81 -4.22
CA ASP A 71 23.66 -6.02 -5.05
C ASP A 71 23.42 -7.03 -6.17
N GLU A 72 22.54 -8.02 -6.00
CA GLU A 72 22.19 -8.95 -7.08
C GLU A 72 21.47 -8.24 -8.25
N ILE A 73 20.47 -7.42 -7.94
CA ILE A 73 19.69 -6.64 -8.91
C ILE A 73 20.61 -5.59 -9.57
N LEU A 74 21.39 -4.88 -8.75
CA LEU A 74 22.27 -3.81 -9.20
C LEU A 74 23.44 -4.34 -10.04
N SER A 75 24.03 -5.47 -9.68
CA SER A 75 25.11 -6.11 -10.46
C SER A 75 24.61 -6.56 -11.82
N ALA A 76 23.39 -7.11 -11.90
CA ALA A 76 22.77 -7.44 -13.18
C ALA A 76 22.51 -6.20 -14.05
N ALA A 77 22.08 -5.10 -13.43
CA ALA A 77 21.78 -3.84 -14.12
C ALA A 77 23.01 -3.09 -14.66
N ARG A 78 24.22 -3.43 -14.16
CA ARG A 78 25.50 -2.92 -14.69
C ARG A 78 25.86 -3.49 -16.06
N VAL A 79 25.48 -4.74 -16.32
CA VAL A 79 25.89 -5.47 -17.53
C VAL A 79 24.76 -5.68 -18.54
N SER A 80 23.51 -5.46 -18.11
CA SER A 80 22.32 -5.70 -18.93
C SER A 80 21.16 -4.80 -18.50
N ASP A 81 20.10 -4.80 -19.28
CA ASP A 81 18.86 -4.11 -18.92
C ASP A 81 18.03 -4.97 -17.98
N VAL A 82 17.68 -4.40 -16.83
CA VAL A 82 16.95 -5.07 -15.75
C VAL A 82 15.70 -4.27 -15.44
N ALA A 83 14.55 -4.95 -15.37
CA ALA A 83 13.31 -4.38 -14.86
C ALA A 83 13.10 -4.80 -13.40
N PHE A 84 12.74 -3.84 -12.57
CA PHE A 84 12.27 -4.03 -11.20
C PHE A 84 10.82 -3.54 -11.11
N LEU A 85 9.90 -4.48 -10.94
CA LEU A 85 8.46 -4.28 -10.96
C LEU A 85 7.94 -4.03 -9.55
N VAL A 86 7.14 -2.98 -9.40
CA VAL A 86 6.59 -2.46 -8.13
C VAL A 86 5.08 -2.38 -8.24
N VAL A 87 4.36 -2.88 -7.25
CA VAL A 87 2.89 -2.72 -7.21
C VAL A 87 2.53 -1.26 -6.97
N GLY A 88 1.56 -0.74 -7.71
CA GLY A 88 1.21 0.67 -7.73
C GLY A 88 2.23 1.50 -8.51
N ASP A 89 2.64 2.62 -7.93
CA ASP A 89 3.67 3.50 -8.46
C ASP A 89 5.00 3.29 -7.71
N PRO A 90 6.16 3.33 -8.39
CA PRO A 90 7.47 3.16 -7.77
C PRO A 90 7.73 3.99 -6.51
N PHE A 91 7.10 5.16 -6.36
CA PHE A 91 7.34 6.08 -5.23
C PHE A 91 6.07 6.46 -4.46
N GLY A 92 4.93 5.83 -4.76
CA GLY A 92 3.65 6.19 -4.16
C GLY A 92 3.57 5.92 -2.66
N ALA A 93 4.18 4.85 -2.16
CA ALA A 93 4.17 4.50 -0.74
C ALA A 93 5.22 3.43 -0.42
N THR A 94 6.42 3.55 -0.99
CA THR A 94 7.44 2.50 -0.98
C THR A 94 8.80 3.04 -0.50
N THR A 95 9.72 2.12 -0.23
CA THR A 95 11.11 2.43 0.14
C THR A 95 12.07 2.41 -1.05
N HIS A 96 11.56 2.28 -2.28
CA HIS A 96 12.36 2.04 -3.50
C HIS A 96 13.26 3.21 -3.91
N THR A 97 13.06 4.39 -3.33
CA THR A 97 14.00 5.51 -3.43
C THR A 97 15.43 5.09 -3.02
N ASP A 98 15.57 4.21 -2.02
CA ASP A 98 16.88 3.70 -1.61
C ASP A 98 17.57 2.90 -2.73
N LEU A 99 16.82 2.02 -3.42
CA LEU A 99 17.34 1.25 -4.56
C LEU A 99 17.83 2.19 -5.68
N VAL A 100 17.08 3.26 -5.98
CA VAL A 100 17.47 4.29 -6.95
C VAL A 100 18.77 4.98 -6.52
N VAL A 101 18.89 5.36 -5.25
CA VAL A 101 20.09 6.02 -4.71
C VAL A 101 21.30 5.10 -4.84
N ARG A 102 21.18 3.83 -4.46
CA ARG A 102 22.25 2.84 -4.61
C ARG A 102 22.64 2.65 -6.08
N ALA A 103 21.67 2.49 -6.99
CA ALA A 103 21.93 2.36 -8.41
C ALA A 103 22.70 3.56 -8.98
N LYS A 104 22.26 4.79 -8.68
CA LYS A 104 22.92 6.02 -9.15
C LYS A 104 24.34 6.17 -8.59
N LYS A 105 24.57 5.83 -7.31
CA LYS A 105 25.92 5.84 -6.72
C LYS A 105 26.89 4.87 -7.42
N LEU A 106 26.36 3.80 -7.99
CA LEU A 106 27.14 2.82 -8.77
C LEU A 106 27.27 3.18 -10.26
N GLY A 107 26.81 4.36 -10.68
CA GLY A 107 26.86 4.80 -12.08
C GLY A 107 25.88 4.05 -12.99
N ILE A 108 24.87 3.38 -12.43
CA ILE A 108 23.85 2.67 -13.20
C ILE A 108 22.78 3.70 -13.63
N GLU A 109 22.51 3.77 -14.92
CA GLU A 109 21.38 4.56 -15.43
C GLU A 109 20.06 3.98 -14.91
N VAL A 110 19.21 4.84 -14.35
CA VAL A 110 17.91 4.46 -13.81
C VAL A 110 16.80 5.16 -14.60
N ARG A 111 15.85 4.37 -15.10
CA ARG A 111 14.65 4.87 -15.78
C ARG A 111 13.40 4.46 -15.01
N VAL A 112 12.65 5.46 -14.53
CA VAL A 112 11.39 5.23 -13.82
C VAL A 112 10.23 5.29 -14.79
N ILE A 113 9.31 4.33 -14.68
CA ILE A 113 8.03 4.31 -15.40
C ILE A 113 6.93 4.30 -14.34
N HIS A 114 6.23 5.42 -14.24
CA HIS A 114 5.18 5.67 -13.26
C HIS A 114 3.89 4.90 -13.57
N ASN A 115 3.03 4.79 -12.56
CA ASN A 115 1.68 4.23 -12.70
C ASN A 115 0.69 4.82 -11.67
N ALA A 116 -0.53 4.28 -11.60
CA ALA A 116 -1.50 4.58 -10.57
C ALA A 116 -0.99 4.15 -9.18
N SER A 117 -1.40 4.87 -8.14
CA SER A 117 -1.01 4.65 -6.75
C SER A 117 -2.22 4.75 -5.83
N VAL A 118 -2.18 4.11 -4.66
CA VAL A 118 -3.18 4.38 -3.61
C VAL A 118 -3.25 5.88 -3.28
N MET A 119 -2.13 6.61 -3.40
CA MET A 119 -2.05 8.04 -3.08
C MET A 119 -2.95 8.92 -3.94
N ASN A 120 -3.19 8.54 -5.19
CA ASN A 120 -4.08 9.29 -6.10
C ASN A 120 -5.42 8.58 -6.33
N ALA A 121 -5.45 7.24 -6.33
CA ALA A 121 -6.67 6.48 -6.58
C ALA A 121 -7.74 6.70 -5.50
N ILE A 122 -7.38 7.01 -4.25
CA ILE A 122 -8.34 7.28 -3.17
C ILE A 122 -9.25 8.48 -3.47
N GLY A 123 -8.88 9.35 -4.42
CA GLY A 123 -9.73 10.44 -4.88
C GLY A 123 -11.06 9.98 -5.49
N ILE A 124 -11.21 8.69 -5.80
CA ILE A 124 -12.46 8.08 -6.26
C ILE A 124 -13.64 8.31 -5.30
N CYS A 125 -13.38 8.50 -4.01
CA CYS A 125 -14.42 8.81 -3.01
C CYS A 125 -14.95 10.25 -3.10
N GLY A 126 -14.38 11.09 -3.96
CA GLY A 126 -14.77 12.50 -4.14
C GLY A 126 -13.97 13.49 -3.33
N LEU A 127 -13.23 13.04 -2.32
CA LEU A 127 -12.36 13.90 -1.53
C LEU A 127 -11.23 14.45 -2.40
N GLN A 128 -11.02 15.75 -2.34
CA GLN A 128 -10.08 16.46 -3.19
C GLN A 128 -8.65 16.10 -2.81
N LEU A 129 -7.87 15.57 -3.76
CA LEU A 129 -6.50 15.11 -3.51
C LEU A 129 -5.58 16.21 -2.93
N TYR A 130 -5.78 17.47 -3.32
CA TYR A 130 -5.00 18.61 -2.78
C TYR A 130 -5.37 18.98 -1.33
N ARG A 131 -6.40 18.35 -0.74
CA ARG A 131 -6.83 18.52 0.65
C ARG A 131 -6.40 17.37 1.55
N TYR A 132 -5.60 16.44 1.06
CA TYR A 132 -4.94 15.45 1.89
C TYR A 132 -3.69 16.04 2.53
N GLY A 133 -3.54 15.83 3.84
CA GLY A 133 -2.36 16.23 4.61
C GLY A 133 -1.28 15.16 4.61
N GLU A 134 -0.49 15.13 5.69
CA GLU A 134 0.56 14.12 5.87
C GLU A 134 -0.07 12.71 5.94
N THR A 135 0.30 11.82 5.02
CA THR A 135 -0.13 10.42 5.03
C THR A 135 0.54 9.67 6.19
N VAL A 136 -0.19 8.75 6.81
CA VAL A 136 0.29 7.96 7.95
C VAL A 136 0.22 6.47 7.66
N SER A 137 1.03 5.69 8.40
CA SER A 137 0.95 4.23 8.40
C SER A 137 0.50 3.74 9.78
N ILE A 138 -0.45 2.81 9.82
CA ILE A 138 -0.96 2.20 11.04
C ILE A 138 -0.34 0.80 11.16
N PRO A 139 0.71 0.61 11.98
CA PRO A 139 1.38 -0.68 12.13
C PRO A 139 0.56 -1.62 13.02
N PHE A 140 0.67 -2.94 12.85
CA PHE A 140 0.07 -3.89 13.79
C PHE A 140 0.70 -3.74 15.17
N PHE A 141 -0.15 -3.65 16.19
CA PHE A 141 0.27 -3.72 17.58
C PHE A 141 0.69 -5.14 17.97
N THR A 142 1.67 -5.21 18.86
CA THR A 142 2.04 -6.43 19.58
C THR A 142 1.82 -6.23 21.07
N GLN A 143 1.99 -7.29 21.87
CA GLN A 143 1.86 -7.18 23.32
C GLN A 143 2.83 -6.16 23.95
N THR A 144 4.02 -6.00 23.36
CA THR A 144 5.11 -5.19 23.91
C THR A 144 5.43 -3.95 23.08
N TRP A 145 4.79 -3.79 21.91
CA TRP A 145 5.06 -2.68 21.00
C TRP A 145 3.75 -2.15 20.42
N ARG A 146 3.37 -0.94 20.88
CA ARG A 146 2.14 -0.23 20.52
C ARG A 146 2.49 1.22 20.14
N PRO A 147 3.12 1.44 18.97
CA PRO A 147 3.54 2.77 18.56
C PRO A 147 2.33 3.64 18.18
N ASP A 148 2.41 4.93 18.49
CA ASP A 148 1.32 5.90 18.31
C ASP A 148 1.74 7.13 17.49
N SER A 149 2.89 7.07 16.81
CA SER A 149 3.47 8.20 16.08
C SER A 149 2.60 8.76 14.95
N PHE A 150 1.57 8.01 14.52
CA PHE A 150 0.56 8.48 13.58
C PHE A 150 -0.43 9.49 14.20
N TYR A 151 -0.60 9.46 15.53
CA TYR A 151 -1.64 10.23 16.23
C TYR A 151 -1.44 11.75 16.07
N GLU A 152 -0.24 12.25 16.38
CA GLU A 152 0.09 13.67 16.26
C GLU A 152 -0.02 14.16 14.80
N LYS A 153 0.29 13.30 13.82
CA LYS A 153 0.17 13.63 12.40
C LYS A 153 -1.29 13.78 11.99
N ILE A 154 -2.15 12.85 12.40
CA ILE A 154 -3.60 12.93 12.20
C ILE A 154 -4.15 14.20 12.87
N GLN A 155 -3.73 14.50 14.10
CA GLN A 155 -4.12 15.71 14.82
C GLN A 155 -3.76 16.97 14.03
N ARG A 156 -2.53 17.09 13.52
CA ARG A 156 -2.09 18.24 12.71
C ARG A 156 -2.95 18.40 11.45
N ASN A 157 -3.22 17.31 10.72
CA ASN A 157 -4.06 17.37 9.53
C ASN A 157 -5.49 17.83 9.87
N ARG A 158 -6.08 17.27 10.93
CA ARG A 158 -7.44 17.63 11.37
C ARG A 158 -7.55 19.08 11.83
N ASN A 159 -6.56 19.59 12.55
CA ASN A 159 -6.48 21.00 12.94
C ASN A 159 -6.48 21.95 11.73
N LEU A 160 -5.88 21.52 10.61
CA LEU A 160 -5.88 22.25 9.34
C LEU A 160 -7.12 21.96 8.46
N GLY A 161 -8.01 21.05 8.89
CA GLY A 161 -9.17 20.63 8.12
C GLY A 161 -8.82 19.77 6.89
N LEU A 162 -7.66 19.11 6.91
CA LEU A 162 -7.18 18.22 5.85
C LEU A 162 -7.62 16.77 6.10
N HIS A 163 -7.83 16.01 5.03
CA HIS A 163 -8.06 14.56 5.08
C HIS A 163 -6.73 13.85 5.38
N THR A 164 -6.80 12.68 6.02
CA THR A 164 -5.62 11.86 6.29
C THR A 164 -5.79 10.50 5.66
N LEU A 165 -4.92 10.15 4.71
CA LEU A 165 -4.79 8.78 4.25
C LEU A 165 -4.00 7.98 5.30
N CYS A 166 -4.62 6.90 5.76
CA CYS A 166 -4.03 5.90 6.66
C CYS A 166 -3.74 4.63 5.85
N LEU A 167 -2.47 4.38 5.57
CA LEU A 167 -1.98 3.13 5.01
C LEU A 167 -1.96 2.07 6.12
N LEU A 168 -2.43 0.87 5.81
CA LEU A 168 -2.58 -0.20 6.81
C LEU A 168 -1.47 -1.24 6.67
N ASP A 169 -1.00 -1.77 7.80
CA ASP A 169 0.18 -2.64 7.85
C ASP A 169 0.04 -3.92 7.01
N ILE A 170 1.18 -4.34 6.45
CA ILE A 170 1.31 -5.55 5.64
C ILE A 170 2.53 -6.31 6.16
N ARG A 171 2.28 -7.48 6.73
CA ARG A 171 3.33 -8.36 7.26
C ARG A 171 3.43 -9.61 6.41
N VAL A 172 4.40 -9.64 5.51
CA VAL A 172 4.67 -10.77 4.61
C VAL A 172 6.07 -11.30 4.91
N LYS A 173 6.18 -12.60 5.20
CA LYS A 173 7.46 -13.25 5.51
C LYS A 173 8.26 -12.52 6.60
N GLU A 174 7.61 -12.06 7.66
CA GLU A 174 8.34 -11.60 8.84
C GLU A 174 8.89 -12.83 9.59
N PRO A 175 10.20 -12.85 9.94
CA PRO A 175 10.74 -13.88 10.80
C PRO A 175 10.15 -13.73 12.20
N SER A 176 9.65 -14.81 12.79
CA SER A 176 9.11 -14.73 14.15
C SER A 176 10.21 -14.34 15.14
N LEU A 177 9.86 -13.59 16.20
CA LEU A 177 10.81 -13.22 17.26
C LEU A 177 11.52 -14.46 17.84
N GLU A 178 10.78 -15.57 17.97
CA GLU A 178 11.32 -16.86 18.43
C GLU A 178 12.32 -17.46 17.44
N SER A 179 12.09 -17.28 16.13
CA SER A 179 12.97 -17.74 15.05
C SER A 179 14.29 -16.97 15.00
N LEU A 180 14.24 -15.65 15.22
CA LEU A 180 15.43 -14.80 15.30
C LEU A 180 16.31 -15.19 16.48
N CYS A 181 15.70 -15.47 17.65
CA CYS A 181 16.42 -15.91 18.85
C CYS A 181 17.03 -17.33 18.71
N ARG A 182 16.49 -18.18 17.84
CA ARG A 182 16.95 -19.57 17.63
C ARG A 182 17.81 -19.78 16.38
N GLY A 183 18.12 -18.72 15.63
CA GLY A 183 18.96 -18.79 14.42
C GLY A 183 18.32 -19.56 13.26
N LYS A 184 17.01 -19.82 13.29
CA LYS A 184 16.29 -20.58 12.27
C LYS A 184 15.09 -19.75 11.83
N LYS A 185 15.16 -19.14 10.64
CA LYS A 185 14.11 -18.26 10.09
C LYS A 185 12.85 -19.07 9.76
N GLN A 186 11.89 -19.12 10.68
CA GLN A 186 10.52 -19.52 10.38
C GLN A 186 9.68 -18.28 10.11
N TYR A 187 8.99 -18.30 8.97
CA TYR A 187 8.19 -17.18 8.49
C TYR A 187 6.73 -17.38 8.89
N GLU A 188 6.11 -16.32 9.40
CA GLU A 188 4.67 -16.32 9.68
C GLU A 188 3.84 -16.24 8.38
N PRO A 189 2.60 -16.76 8.37
CA PRO A 189 1.69 -16.54 7.25
C PRO A 189 1.47 -15.04 7.04
N PRO A 190 1.25 -14.60 5.79
CA PRO A 190 1.11 -13.19 5.51
C PRO A 190 -0.15 -12.62 6.17
N ARG A 191 -0.02 -11.47 6.83
CA ARG A 191 -1.10 -10.76 7.52
C ARG A 191 -1.28 -9.37 6.92
N TYR A 192 -2.53 -9.02 6.63
CA TYR A 192 -2.92 -7.74 6.07
C TYR A 192 -3.89 -7.08 7.03
N MET A 193 -3.62 -5.85 7.44
CA MET A 193 -4.45 -5.16 8.40
C MET A 193 -5.80 -4.79 7.79
N THR A 194 -6.86 -5.11 8.52
CA THR A 194 -8.23 -4.74 8.14
C THR A 194 -8.56 -3.32 8.62
N ILE A 195 -9.55 -2.68 8.01
CA ILE A 195 -10.08 -1.39 8.48
C ILE A 195 -10.58 -1.50 9.93
N LYS A 196 -11.26 -2.60 10.26
CA LYS A 196 -11.71 -2.87 11.63
C LYS A 196 -10.55 -2.83 12.63
N THR A 197 -9.49 -3.59 12.38
CA THR A 197 -8.29 -3.62 13.24
C THR A 197 -7.62 -2.24 13.32
N ALA A 198 -7.54 -1.51 12.21
CA ALA A 198 -6.98 -0.17 12.20
C ALA A 198 -7.78 0.79 13.09
N ILE A 199 -9.11 0.76 13.01
CA ILE A 199 -9.99 1.58 13.83
C ILE A 199 -9.89 1.19 15.30
N GLU A 200 -9.85 -0.10 15.64
CA GLU A 200 -9.65 -0.57 17.02
C GLU A 200 -8.36 0.00 17.62
N GLN A 201 -7.25 -0.05 16.88
CA GLN A 201 -5.97 0.51 17.34
C GLN A 201 -5.98 2.05 17.41
N LEU A 202 -6.64 2.73 16.47
CA LEU A 202 -6.81 4.18 16.51
C LEU A 202 -7.53 4.59 17.80
N LEU A 203 -8.68 3.97 18.09
CA LEU A 203 -9.50 4.25 19.26
C LEU A 203 -8.78 3.89 20.58
N GLU A 204 -7.98 2.82 20.59
CA GLU A 204 -7.13 2.49 21.74
C GLU A 204 -6.12 3.61 22.05
N VAL A 205 -5.47 4.17 21.01
CA VAL A 205 -4.53 5.29 21.18
C VAL A 205 -5.25 6.55 21.64
N GLU A 206 -6.42 6.86 21.09
CA GLU A 206 -7.24 7.99 21.57
C GLU A 206 -7.59 7.82 23.05
N GLN A 207 -8.02 6.62 23.48
CA GLN A 207 -8.33 6.35 24.88
C GLN A 207 -7.12 6.57 25.80
N ALA A 208 -5.91 6.24 25.33
CA ALA A 208 -4.68 6.44 26.08
C ALA A 208 -4.21 7.91 26.13
N LYS A 209 -4.43 8.68 25.06
CA LYS A 209 -3.99 10.08 24.94
C LYS A 209 -5.02 11.07 25.52
N GLY A 210 -6.30 10.83 25.28
CA GLY A 210 -7.41 11.67 25.75
C GLY A 210 -7.42 13.09 25.17
N GLU A 211 -6.85 13.30 23.97
CA GLU A 211 -6.74 14.63 23.36
C GLU A 211 -7.92 14.96 22.42
N SER A 212 -8.89 14.05 22.31
CA SER A 212 -10.10 14.21 21.48
C SER A 212 -9.80 14.50 20.01
N VAL A 213 -8.81 13.80 19.45
CA VAL A 213 -8.40 13.99 18.06
C VAL A 213 -9.42 13.35 17.12
N TYR A 214 -9.89 12.16 17.46
CA TYR A 214 -10.96 11.45 16.77
C TYR A 214 -11.72 10.57 17.78
N ASN A 215 -12.82 9.97 17.38
CA ASN A 215 -13.67 9.13 18.21
C ASN A 215 -14.53 8.20 17.33
N GLU A 216 -15.39 7.41 17.96
CA GLU A 216 -16.31 6.47 17.28
C GLU A 216 -17.21 7.13 16.23
N ASP A 217 -17.59 8.39 16.42
CA ASP A 217 -18.43 9.19 15.51
C ASP A 217 -17.63 9.90 14.42
N THR A 218 -16.30 9.74 14.38
CA THR A 218 -15.47 10.41 13.39
C THR A 218 -15.70 9.82 12.00
N GLU A 219 -16.13 10.68 11.08
CA GLU A 219 -16.34 10.37 9.67
C GLU A 219 -15.05 9.90 8.99
N CYS A 220 -15.17 8.81 8.25
CA CYS A 220 -14.10 8.11 7.57
C CYS A 220 -14.59 7.52 6.24
N VAL A 221 -13.64 7.14 5.39
CA VAL A 221 -13.89 6.34 4.18
C VAL A 221 -12.99 5.12 4.20
N GLY A 222 -13.59 3.93 4.22
CA GLY A 222 -12.90 2.66 4.08
C GLY A 222 -12.81 2.24 2.61
N PHE A 223 -11.65 1.74 2.21
CA PHE A 223 -11.39 1.23 0.87
C PHE A 223 -10.85 -0.19 0.96
N ALA A 224 -11.32 -1.06 0.06
CA ALA A 224 -10.75 -2.38 -0.16
C ALA A 224 -10.57 -2.65 -1.66
N ARG A 225 -9.44 -3.27 -2.02
CA ARG A 225 -9.09 -3.69 -3.39
C ARG A 225 -9.23 -2.55 -4.40
N LEU A 226 -8.78 -1.36 -4.01
CA LEU A 226 -8.89 -0.15 -4.81
C LEU A 226 -8.22 -0.36 -6.18
N GLY A 227 -8.96 -0.11 -7.27
CA GLY A 227 -8.49 -0.36 -8.64
C GLY A 227 -8.93 -1.72 -9.22
N SER A 228 -9.44 -2.64 -8.40
CA SER A 228 -10.02 -3.90 -8.86
C SER A 228 -11.50 -3.74 -9.22
N GLU A 229 -12.01 -4.63 -10.09
CA GLU A 229 -13.44 -4.68 -10.46
C GLU A 229 -14.37 -4.90 -9.26
N ASP A 230 -13.89 -5.61 -8.23
CA ASP A 230 -14.60 -5.90 -7.00
C ASP A 230 -14.22 -4.97 -5.84
N GLN A 231 -13.71 -3.77 -6.14
CA GLN A 231 -13.36 -2.76 -5.14
C GLN A 231 -14.58 -2.39 -4.27
N ILE A 232 -14.31 -2.12 -2.99
CA ILE A 232 -15.33 -1.65 -2.03
C ILE A 232 -14.92 -0.30 -1.48
N ILE A 233 -15.85 0.66 -1.52
CA ILE A 233 -15.68 2.00 -0.97
C ILE A 233 -16.91 2.29 -0.12
N VAL A 234 -16.68 2.59 1.16
CA VAL A 234 -17.76 2.85 2.11
C VAL A 234 -17.40 4.04 2.99
N ALA A 235 -18.30 5.02 3.07
CA ALA A 235 -18.19 6.19 3.94
C ALA A 235 -19.09 6.04 5.17
N GLY A 236 -18.61 6.48 6.33
CA GLY A 236 -19.38 6.45 7.57
C GLY A 236 -18.50 6.71 8.78
N THR A 237 -19.09 6.65 9.97
CA THR A 237 -18.34 6.82 11.21
C THR A 237 -17.41 5.63 11.47
N MET A 238 -16.37 5.84 12.27
CA MET A 238 -15.47 4.76 12.72
C MET A 238 -16.25 3.56 13.27
N CYS A 239 -17.26 3.79 14.11
CA CYS A 239 -18.11 2.74 14.66
C CYS A 239 -18.87 1.96 13.58
N GLN A 240 -19.44 2.66 12.60
CA GLN A 240 -20.15 2.00 11.50
C GLN A 240 -19.19 1.16 10.63
N LEU A 241 -18.01 1.69 10.29
CA LEU A 241 -17.05 1.00 9.43
C LEU A 241 -16.47 -0.27 10.09
N GLN A 242 -16.41 -0.35 11.43
CA GLN A 242 -16.00 -1.58 12.13
C GLN A 242 -16.97 -2.75 11.94
N LEU A 243 -18.22 -2.48 11.57
CA LEU A 243 -19.26 -3.49 11.35
C LEU A 243 -19.28 -4.02 9.91
N ILE A 244 -18.62 -3.35 8.97
CA ILE A 244 -18.61 -3.72 7.56
C ILE A 244 -17.57 -4.80 7.29
N ASP A 245 -17.97 -5.84 6.56
CA ASP A 245 -17.04 -6.77 5.93
C ASP A 245 -16.55 -6.21 4.60
N PHE A 246 -15.32 -5.67 4.62
CA PHE A 246 -14.64 -5.14 3.44
C PHE A 246 -14.06 -6.25 2.54
N GLY A 247 -14.14 -7.52 2.95
CA GLY A 247 -13.65 -8.66 2.20
C GLY A 247 -12.11 -8.78 2.20
N ALA A 248 -11.57 -9.22 1.07
CA ALA A 248 -10.15 -9.50 0.91
C ALA A 248 -9.30 -8.21 0.86
N PRO A 249 -8.04 -8.26 1.33
CA PRO A 249 -7.10 -7.14 1.25
C PRO A 249 -6.77 -6.77 -0.22
N LEU A 250 -6.16 -5.62 -0.50
CA LEU A 250 -5.61 -4.63 0.43
C LEU A 250 -6.62 -3.59 0.86
N HIS A 251 -6.50 -3.13 2.11
CA HIS A 251 -7.37 -2.10 2.67
C HIS A 251 -6.58 -0.80 2.94
N CYS A 252 -7.25 0.34 2.80
CA CYS A 252 -6.80 1.60 3.38
C CYS A 252 -7.98 2.38 3.98
N LEU A 253 -7.68 3.35 4.83
CA LEU A 253 -8.67 4.17 5.52
C LEU A 253 -8.35 5.64 5.29
N VAL A 254 -9.37 6.46 5.06
CA VAL A 254 -9.24 7.92 5.06
C VAL A 254 -10.02 8.47 6.24
N ILE A 255 -9.36 9.24 7.11
CA ILE A 255 -10.04 10.04 8.14
C ILE A 255 -10.38 11.39 7.51
N THR A 256 -11.66 11.76 7.49
CA THR A 256 -12.10 12.96 6.78
C THR A 256 -11.75 14.23 7.56
N GLY A 257 -11.20 15.22 6.85
CA GLY A 257 -11.07 16.60 7.32
C GLY A 257 -12.37 17.39 7.14
N LYS A 258 -12.25 18.71 6.92
CA LYS A 258 -13.40 19.56 6.60
C LYS A 258 -13.77 19.39 5.14
N THR A 259 -14.99 19.00 4.85
CA THR A 259 -15.47 18.75 3.49
C THR A 259 -16.11 20.00 2.86
N HIS A 260 -15.96 20.13 1.54
CA HIS A 260 -16.72 21.04 0.70
C HIS A 260 -18.08 20.41 0.36
N PRO A 261 -19.16 21.19 0.08
CA PRO A 261 -20.47 20.62 -0.27
C PRO A 261 -20.43 19.55 -1.37
N VAL A 262 -19.64 19.76 -2.43
CA VAL A 262 -19.45 18.76 -3.50
C VAL A 262 -18.76 17.47 -3.02
N GLU A 263 -17.88 17.56 -2.02
CA GLU A 263 -17.24 16.39 -1.43
C GLU A 263 -18.28 15.58 -0.63
N GLU A 264 -19.16 16.24 0.13
CA GLU A 264 -20.28 15.58 0.82
C GLU A 264 -21.26 14.93 -0.16
N GLU A 265 -21.65 15.63 -1.22
CA GLU A 265 -22.51 15.07 -2.27
C GLU A 265 -21.91 13.78 -2.88
N MET A 266 -20.59 13.73 -3.07
CA MET A 266 -19.93 12.53 -3.56
C MET A 266 -19.83 11.42 -2.50
N LEU A 267 -19.55 11.78 -1.24
CA LEU A 267 -19.52 10.83 -0.13
C LEU A 267 -20.87 10.17 0.12
N ASP A 268 -21.98 10.86 -0.13
CA ASP A 268 -23.34 10.33 0.05
C ASP A 268 -23.66 9.13 -0.86
N PHE A 269 -22.94 8.95 -1.97
CA PHE A 269 -23.03 7.73 -2.79
C PHE A 269 -22.38 6.51 -2.13
N TYR A 270 -21.44 6.72 -1.22
CA TYR A 270 -20.71 5.67 -0.50
C TYR A 270 -21.17 5.53 0.96
N ARG A 271 -22.00 6.46 1.46
CA ARG A 271 -22.39 6.54 2.86
C ARG A 271 -23.25 5.34 3.27
N ILE A 272 -22.93 4.72 4.42
CA ILE A 272 -23.72 3.63 4.98
C ILE A 272 -25.15 4.12 5.23
N ARG A 273 -26.11 3.47 4.57
CA ARG A 273 -27.55 3.69 4.81
C ARG A 273 -28.03 2.65 5.82
N ARG A 274 -29.00 3.02 6.67
CA ARG A 274 -29.60 2.12 7.69
C ARG A 274 -30.13 0.79 7.14
N GLU A 275 -30.35 0.70 5.84
CA GLU A 275 -30.83 -0.49 5.13
C GLU A 275 -29.70 -1.51 4.84
N ASN A 276 -28.44 -1.11 4.99
CA ASN A 276 -27.24 -1.89 4.65
C ASN A 276 -26.41 -2.31 5.89
N LEU A 277 -26.95 -2.13 7.11
CA LEU A 277 -26.42 -2.64 8.38
C LEU A 277 -27.22 -3.88 8.81
#